data_AF-A0A944CQQ4-F1
#
_entry.id   AF-A0A944CQQ4-F1
#
_cell.length_a   1.000
_cell.length_b   1.000
_cell.length_c   1.000
_cell.angle_alpha   90.00
_cell.angle_beta   90.00
_cell.angle_gamma   90.00
#
_symmetry.space_group_name_H-M   'P 1'
#
loop_
_entity.id
_entity.type
_entity.pdbx_description
1 polymer ?
#
loop_
_entity_poly.entity_id
_entity_poly.type
_entity_poly.pdbx_seq_one_letter_code
_entity_poly.pdbx_strand_id
1 'polypeptide(L)'
;MNYITFGRFTLPADLLAAFAAIFIGALIYRAREKKSIDDWFWNSFFIYIAIYKLSYAVFNFKMFLDTPLSLLYFNGGTAGQILAFLGIAIYLYWLSRAKGSTITPEEYIPAYFIFFLLYWTGLFAFSQDFLAAAIQAVLMIGFILFYLKNIKLTMEYAILFLMLEALILSLFSDLLAVENLLIFALGVYLIIFQRLNKEEIQH
;
A
#
# COMPACT_ATOMS: atom_id res chain seq x y z
N MET A 1 18.91 3.25 0.37
CA MET A 1 18.23 2.06 -0.21
C MET A 1 19.00 0.83 0.20
N ASN A 2 18.39 -0.04 1.01
CA ASN A 2 18.99 -1.30 1.41
C ASN A 2 18.76 -2.33 0.29
N TYR A 3 19.81 -3.07 -0.04
CA TYR A 3 19.78 -4.09 -1.08
C TYR A 3 20.05 -5.45 -0.45
N ILE A 4 19.25 -6.44 -0.82
CA ILE A 4 19.47 -7.83 -0.42
C ILE A 4 20.05 -8.58 -1.60
N THR A 5 21.17 -9.27 -1.37
CA THR A 5 21.84 -10.06 -2.41
C THR A 5 21.63 -11.55 -2.13
N PHE A 6 20.99 -12.24 -3.07
CA PHE A 6 20.83 -13.70 -3.09
C PHE A 6 21.69 -14.27 -4.22
N GLY A 7 22.87 -14.80 -3.88
CA GLY A 7 23.82 -15.28 -4.88
C GLY A 7 24.27 -14.16 -5.82
N ARG A 8 23.82 -14.20 -7.08
CA ARG A 8 24.13 -13.18 -8.11
C ARG A 8 23.03 -12.14 -8.31
N PHE A 9 21.90 -12.27 -7.62
CA PHE A 9 20.75 -11.37 -7.75
C PHE A 9 20.72 -10.38 -6.59
N THR A 10 20.75 -9.09 -6.89
CA THR A 10 20.60 -8.02 -5.91
C THR A 10 19.24 -7.36 -6.11
N LEU A 11 18.40 -7.40 -5.08
CA LEU A 11 17.05 -6.84 -5.10
C LEU A 11 16.94 -5.70 -4.08
N PRO A 12 16.29 -4.59 -4.45
CA PRO A 12 15.91 -3.56 -3.49
C PRO A 12 15.00 -4.12 -2.39
N ALA A 13 15.31 -3.84 -1.12
CA ALA A 13 14.57 -4.36 0.03
C ALA A 13 13.12 -3.85 0.09
N ASP A 14 12.89 -2.61 -0.34
CA ASP A 14 11.56 -1.98 -0.51
C ASP A 14 10.69 -2.77 -1.49
N LEU A 15 11.26 -3.15 -2.64
CA LEU A 15 10.55 -3.95 -3.64
C LEU A 15 10.18 -5.33 -3.07
N LEU A 16 11.13 -5.99 -2.40
CA LEU A 16 10.89 -7.28 -1.79
C LEU A 16 9.81 -7.21 -0.69
N ALA A 17 9.88 -6.19 0.17
CA ALA A 17 8.89 -5.95 1.22
C ALA A 17 7.49 -5.69 0.63
N ALA A 18 7.39 -4.88 -0.43
CA ALA A 18 6.13 -4.57 -1.09
C ALA A 18 5.49 -5.82 -1.72
N PHE A 19 6.27 -6.62 -2.47
CA PHE A 19 5.76 -7.88 -3.02
C PHE A 19 5.34 -8.84 -1.92
N ALA A 20 6.16 -9.04 -0.90
CA ALA A 20 5.83 -9.89 0.23
C ALA A 20 4.52 -9.43 0.91
N ALA A 21 4.37 -8.14 1.15
CA ALA A 21 3.16 -7.57 1.76
C ALA A 21 1.90 -7.82 0.92
N ILE A 22 1.97 -7.69 -0.40
CA ILE A 22 0.84 -7.93 -1.30
C ILE A 22 0.42 -9.41 -1.28
N PHE A 23 1.38 -10.32 -1.47
CA PHE A 23 1.07 -11.75 -1.52
C PHE A 23 0.64 -12.28 -0.15
N ILE A 24 1.34 -11.92 0.92
CA ILE A 24 0.97 -12.32 2.28
C ILE A 24 -0.37 -11.70 2.67
N GLY A 25 -0.63 -10.44 2.32
CA GLY A 25 -1.91 -9.78 2.57
C GLY A 25 -3.08 -10.48 1.90
N ALA A 26 -2.92 -10.87 0.62
CA ALA A 26 -3.91 -11.67 -0.09
C ALA A 26 -4.13 -13.05 0.56
N LEU A 27 -3.07 -13.69 1.07
CA LEU A 27 -3.18 -14.95 1.81
C LEU A 27 -3.92 -14.79 3.15
N ILE A 28 -3.65 -13.72 3.90
CA ILE A 28 -4.36 -13.40 5.16
C ILE A 28 -5.85 -13.18 4.87
N TYR A 29 -6.16 -12.39 3.83
CA TYR A 29 -7.55 -12.19 3.40
C TYR A 29 -8.21 -13.54 3.06
N ARG A 30 -7.56 -14.38 2.25
CA ARG A 30 -8.08 -15.70 1.88
C ARG A 30 -8.26 -16.63 3.08
N ALA A 31 -7.36 -16.58 4.06
CA ALA A 31 -7.44 -17.39 5.26
C ALA A 31 -8.70 -17.04 6.10
N ARG A 32 -9.06 -15.75 6.14
CA ARG A 32 -10.25 -15.25 6.84
C ARG A 32 -11.53 -15.48 6.04
N GLU A 33 -11.61 -14.93 4.83
CA GLU A 33 -12.84 -14.87 4.03
C GLU A 33 -13.15 -16.19 3.32
N LYS A 34 -12.20 -17.14 3.29
CA LYS A 34 -12.30 -18.42 2.56
C LYS A 34 -12.51 -18.27 1.05
N LYS A 35 -12.36 -17.05 0.51
CA LYS A 35 -12.36 -16.70 -0.92
C LYS A 35 -11.10 -15.88 -1.27
N SER A 36 -10.76 -15.79 -2.56
CA SER A 36 -9.74 -14.84 -3.01
C SER A 36 -10.20 -13.41 -2.79
N ILE A 37 -9.25 -12.50 -2.58
CA ILE A 37 -9.54 -11.07 -2.66
C ILE A 37 -9.93 -10.72 -4.10
N ASP A 38 -10.93 -9.85 -4.24
CA ASP A 38 -11.47 -9.42 -5.53
C ASP A 38 -10.42 -8.68 -6.38
N ASP A 39 -10.69 -8.59 -7.69
CA ASP A 39 -9.75 -8.05 -8.69
C ASP A 39 -9.31 -6.62 -8.41
N TRP A 40 -10.10 -5.83 -7.68
CA TRP A 40 -9.76 -4.44 -7.32
C TRP A 40 -8.41 -4.33 -6.62
N PHE A 41 -8.04 -5.34 -5.81
CA PHE A 41 -6.78 -5.36 -5.07
C PHE A 41 -5.59 -5.52 -6.02
N TRP A 42 -5.66 -6.52 -6.92
CA TRP A 42 -4.63 -6.78 -7.91
C TRP A 42 -4.55 -5.66 -8.95
N ASN A 43 -5.69 -5.14 -9.39
CA ASN A 43 -5.77 -4.01 -10.30
C ASN A 43 -5.10 -2.78 -9.72
N SER A 44 -5.33 -2.46 -8.44
CA SER A 44 -4.67 -1.34 -7.76
C SER A 44 -3.15 -1.48 -7.80
N PHE A 45 -2.63 -2.69 -7.56
CA PHE A 45 -1.21 -2.98 -7.64
C PHE A 45 -0.65 -2.83 -9.06
N PHE A 46 -1.33 -3.39 -10.08
CA PHE A 46 -0.88 -3.27 -11.46
C PHE A 46 -0.97 -1.83 -11.97
N ILE A 47 -2.00 -1.09 -11.57
CA ILE A 47 -2.15 0.35 -11.86
C ILE A 47 -0.98 1.13 -11.26
N TYR A 48 -0.61 0.86 -10.01
CA TYR A 48 0.55 1.48 -9.37
C TYR A 48 1.82 1.27 -10.21
N ILE A 49 2.14 0.01 -10.53
CA ILE A 49 3.34 -0.32 -11.30
C ILE A 49 3.29 0.32 -12.68
N ALA A 50 2.16 0.23 -13.38
CA ALA A 50 2.00 0.77 -14.72
C ALA A 50 2.22 2.28 -14.73
N ILE A 51 1.57 3.03 -13.83
CA ILE A 51 1.75 4.48 -13.76
C ILE A 51 3.17 4.84 -13.33
N TYR A 52 3.72 4.14 -12.33
CA TYR A 52 5.07 4.43 -11.85
C TYR A 52 6.15 4.18 -12.92
N LYS A 53 5.98 3.14 -13.73
CA LYS A 53 6.89 2.84 -14.85
C LYS A 53 6.67 3.78 -16.04
N LEU A 54 5.43 3.94 -16.49
CA LEU A 54 5.11 4.74 -17.68
C LEU A 54 5.33 6.24 -17.47
N SER A 55 5.23 6.73 -16.23
CA SER A 55 5.58 8.11 -15.90
C SER A 55 7.04 8.46 -16.22
N TYR A 56 7.96 7.48 -16.26
CA TYR A 56 9.31 7.72 -16.76
C TYR A 56 9.31 8.22 -18.20
N ALA A 57 8.51 7.60 -19.09
CA ALA A 57 8.41 8.03 -20.48
C ALA A 57 7.79 9.44 -20.60
N VAL A 58 6.89 9.81 -19.70
CA VAL A 58 6.31 11.15 -19.67
C VAL A 58 7.34 12.20 -19.23
N PHE A 59 8.06 11.95 -18.14
CA PHE A 59 9.00 12.91 -17.58
C PHE A 59 10.38 12.93 -18.27
N ASN A 60 10.77 11.84 -18.92
CA ASN A 60 12.05 11.68 -19.62
C ASN A 60 11.84 11.37 -21.11
N PHE A 61 10.86 12.04 -21.73
CA PHE A 61 10.37 11.71 -23.06
C PHE A 61 11.46 11.63 -24.14
N LYS A 62 12.40 12.56 -24.16
CA LYS A 62 13.52 12.53 -25.11
C LYS A 62 14.37 11.27 -24.96
N MET A 63 14.78 10.95 -23.72
CA MET A 63 15.59 9.76 -23.44
C MET A 63 14.82 8.48 -23.73
N PHE A 64 13.51 8.47 -23.48
CA PHE A 64 12.64 7.36 -23.85
C PHE A 64 12.59 7.13 -25.37
N LEU A 65 12.44 8.20 -26.17
CA LEU A 65 12.46 8.08 -27.64
C LEU A 65 13.81 7.60 -28.16
N ASP A 66 14.90 8.12 -27.60
CA ASP A 66 16.26 7.74 -27.98
C ASP A 66 16.58 6.29 -27.59
N THR A 67 16.01 5.80 -26.47
CA THR A 67 16.24 4.43 -25.99
C THR A 67 14.97 3.88 -25.32
N PRO A 68 14.03 3.28 -26.05
CA PRO A 68 12.75 2.84 -25.49
C PRO A 68 12.86 1.76 -24.41
N LEU A 69 13.92 0.92 -24.48
CA LEU A 69 14.22 -0.10 -23.48
C LEU A 69 14.60 0.48 -22.10
N SER A 70 14.87 1.78 -22.01
CA SER A 70 15.12 2.50 -20.75
C SER A 70 13.97 2.32 -19.73
N LEU A 71 12.72 2.11 -20.18
CA LEU A 71 11.57 1.82 -19.31
C LEU A 71 11.75 0.56 -18.44
N LEU A 72 12.52 -0.42 -18.92
CA LEU A 72 12.79 -1.64 -18.14
C LEU A 72 13.64 -1.33 -16.92
N TYR A 73 14.56 -0.37 -17.04
CA TYR A 73 15.58 -0.05 -16.04
C TYR A 73 15.17 1.11 -15.14
N PHE A 74 14.51 2.12 -15.68
CA PHE A 74 14.14 3.33 -14.95
C PHE A 74 12.66 3.35 -14.55
N ASN A 75 12.32 4.30 -13.69
CA ASN A 75 10.98 4.57 -13.20
C ASN A 75 10.79 6.10 -13.10
N GLY A 76 9.56 6.56 -12.85
CA GLY A 76 9.26 7.99 -12.77
C GLY A 76 9.79 8.71 -11.53
N GLY A 77 10.57 8.05 -10.65
CA GLY A 77 11.03 8.59 -9.38
C GLY A 77 9.88 9.11 -8.50
N THR A 78 10.16 10.13 -7.69
CA THR A 78 9.17 10.72 -6.78
C THR A 78 7.91 11.20 -7.51
N ALA A 79 8.05 11.85 -8.66
CA ALA A 79 6.90 12.33 -9.45
C ALA A 79 6.03 11.16 -9.95
N GLY A 80 6.65 10.08 -10.40
CA GLY A 80 5.96 8.86 -10.80
C GLY A 80 5.24 8.18 -9.64
N GLN A 81 5.82 8.16 -8.44
CA GLN A 81 5.16 7.62 -7.24
C GLN A 81 3.91 8.43 -6.88
N ILE A 82 4.01 9.77 -6.90
CA ILE A 82 2.87 10.67 -6.65
C ILE A 82 1.74 10.34 -7.65
N LEU A 83 2.05 10.26 -8.94
CA LEU A 83 1.06 9.90 -9.96
C LEU A 83 0.46 8.52 -9.74
N ALA A 84 1.26 7.54 -9.30
CA ALA A 84 0.78 6.19 -9.06
C ALA A 84 -0.22 6.13 -7.89
N PHE A 85 0.07 6.81 -6.77
CA PHE A 85 -0.85 6.92 -5.65
C PHE A 85 -2.14 7.68 -6.01
N LEU A 86 -2.03 8.77 -6.78
CA LEU A 86 -3.20 9.47 -7.32
C LEU A 86 -4.03 8.56 -8.23
N GLY A 87 -3.38 7.76 -9.07
CA GLY A 87 -4.03 6.79 -9.95
C GLY A 87 -4.81 5.73 -9.18
N ILE A 88 -4.24 5.17 -8.10
CA ILE A 88 -4.96 4.24 -7.21
C ILE A 88 -6.18 4.94 -6.57
N ALA A 89 -5.99 6.14 -6.02
CA ALA A 89 -7.07 6.87 -5.36
C ALA A 89 -8.24 7.13 -6.33
N ILE A 90 -7.94 7.58 -7.55
CA ILE A 90 -8.95 7.79 -8.61
C ILE A 90 -9.60 6.47 -9.03
N TYR A 91 -8.82 5.39 -9.18
CA TYR A 91 -9.34 4.07 -9.53
C TYR A 91 -10.35 3.56 -8.49
N LEU A 92 -9.98 3.60 -7.20
CA LEU A 92 -10.85 3.16 -6.11
C LEU A 92 -12.10 4.04 -5.98
N TYR A 93 -11.95 5.36 -6.17
CA TYR A 93 -13.09 6.29 -6.23
C TYR A 93 -14.07 5.91 -7.33
N TRP A 94 -13.57 5.67 -8.55
CA TRP A 94 -14.44 5.39 -9.68
C TRP A 94 -15.10 4.02 -9.56
N LEU A 95 -14.34 3.00 -9.14
CA LEU A 95 -14.84 1.64 -8.99
C LEU A 95 -15.99 1.57 -7.97
N SER A 96 -15.83 2.21 -6.82
CA SER A 96 -16.84 2.23 -5.77
C SER A 96 -18.13 2.96 -6.15
N ARG A 97 -18.07 3.90 -7.11
CA ARG A 97 -19.23 4.59 -7.69
C ARG A 97 -19.87 3.86 -8.86
N ALA A 98 -19.20 2.86 -9.42
CA ALA A 98 -19.71 2.12 -10.56
C ALA A 98 -20.96 1.33 -10.16
N LYS A 99 -22.00 1.37 -11.00
CA LYS A 99 -23.21 0.56 -10.78
C LYS A 99 -22.84 -0.93 -10.78
N GLY A 100 -23.19 -1.63 -9.70
CA GLY A 100 -22.83 -3.05 -9.52
C GLY A 100 -21.46 -3.28 -8.91
N SER A 101 -20.83 -2.24 -8.35
CA SER A 101 -19.59 -2.37 -7.57
C SER A 101 -19.72 -3.40 -6.44
N THR A 102 -18.78 -4.34 -6.37
CA THR A 102 -18.68 -5.32 -5.28
C THR A 102 -17.77 -4.85 -4.14
N ILE A 103 -17.01 -3.77 -4.34
CA ILE A 103 -16.03 -3.32 -3.34
C ILE A 103 -16.74 -2.60 -2.18
N THR A 104 -16.55 -3.10 -0.95
CA THR A 104 -17.08 -2.47 0.27
C THR A 104 -15.96 -1.90 1.14
N PRO A 105 -16.25 -0.89 1.97
CA PRO A 105 -15.29 -0.38 2.96
C PRO A 105 -14.78 -1.42 3.95
N GLU A 106 -15.54 -2.50 4.18
CA GLU A 106 -15.09 -3.61 5.00
C GLU A 106 -14.00 -4.46 4.34
N GLU A 107 -13.81 -4.35 3.02
CA GLU A 107 -12.76 -5.04 2.28
C GLU A 107 -11.52 -4.17 2.08
N TYR A 108 -11.67 -2.93 1.57
CA TYR A 108 -10.51 -2.14 1.14
C TYR A 108 -9.71 -1.51 2.28
N ILE A 109 -10.35 -1.11 3.39
CA ILE A 109 -9.64 -0.50 4.52
C ILE A 109 -8.76 -1.54 5.23
N PRO A 110 -9.27 -2.74 5.60
CA PRO A 110 -8.42 -3.74 6.23
C PRO A 110 -7.30 -4.23 5.31
N ALA A 111 -7.57 -4.37 4.01
CA ALA A 111 -6.53 -4.73 3.03
C ALA A 111 -5.41 -3.68 2.95
N TYR A 112 -5.76 -2.38 2.97
CA TYR A 112 -4.78 -1.29 3.06
C TYR A 112 -3.91 -1.42 4.31
N PHE A 113 -4.50 -1.58 5.50
CA PHE A 113 -3.73 -1.70 6.74
C PHE A 113 -2.86 -2.96 6.77
N ILE A 114 -3.37 -4.09 6.30
CA ILE A 114 -2.58 -5.33 6.19
C ILE A 114 -1.36 -5.09 5.30
N PHE A 115 -1.55 -4.49 4.12
CA PHE A 115 -0.44 -4.15 3.23
C PHE A 115 0.54 -3.19 3.90
N PHE A 116 0.06 -2.09 4.48
CA PHE A 116 0.89 -1.04 5.06
C PHE A 116 1.75 -1.58 6.22
N LEU A 117 1.14 -2.34 7.13
CA LEU A 117 1.82 -2.91 8.29
C LEU A 117 2.80 -4.02 7.89
N LEU A 118 2.45 -4.90 6.94
CA LEU A 118 3.35 -5.93 6.42
C LEU A 118 4.55 -5.31 5.71
N TYR A 119 4.30 -4.28 4.89
CA TYR A 119 5.34 -3.59 4.14
C TYR A 119 6.40 -3.01 5.09
N TRP A 120 5.99 -2.24 6.11
CA TRP A 120 6.95 -1.65 7.05
C TRP A 120 7.61 -2.68 7.95
N THR A 121 6.89 -3.70 8.40
CA THR A 121 7.50 -4.78 9.19
C THR A 121 8.60 -5.46 8.38
N GLY A 122 8.32 -5.79 7.12
CA GLY A 122 9.28 -6.38 6.20
C GLY A 122 10.45 -5.45 5.91
N LEU A 123 10.18 -4.17 5.66
CA LEU A 123 11.21 -3.19 5.34
C LEU A 123 12.17 -2.94 6.51
N PHE A 124 11.66 -2.80 7.74
CA PHE A 124 12.52 -2.67 8.92
C PHE A 124 13.34 -3.94 9.16
N ALA A 125 12.72 -5.13 9.01
CA ALA A 125 13.42 -6.40 9.16
C ALA A 125 14.55 -6.57 8.13
N PHE A 126 14.29 -6.24 6.87
CA PHE A 126 15.28 -6.28 5.80
C PHE A 126 16.37 -5.22 5.94
N SER A 127 16.03 -4.09 6.56
CA SER A 127 16.97 -3.02 6.88
C SER A 127 17.81 -3.30 8.13
N GLN A 128 17.62 -4.47 8.76
CA GLN A 128 18.31 -4.88 9.99
C GLN A 128 18.06 -3.95 11.19
N ASP A 129 17.00 -3.13 11.16
CA ASP A 129 16.52 -2.41 12.33
C ASP A 129 15.57 -3.31 13.11
N PHE A 130 16.17 -4.22 13.88
CA PHE A 130 15.41 -5.25 14.60
C PHE A 130 14.51 -4.67 15.70
N LEU A 131 14.87 -3.52 16.27
CA LEU A 131 14.03 -2.86 17.27
C LEU A 131 12.78 -2.28 16.62
N ALA A 132 12.94 -1.51 15.54
CA ALA A 132 11.80 -0.99 14.77
C ALA A 132 10.95 -2.14 14.23
N ALA A 133 11.57 -3.18 13.68
CA ALA A 133 10.87 -4.36 13.16
C ALA A 133 10.07 -5.09 14.24
N ALA A 134 10.60 -5.24 15.46
CA ALA A 134 9.89 -5.88 16.55
C ALA A 134 8.67 -5.06 17.01
N ILE A 135 8.83 -3.74 17.15
CA ILE A 135 7.73 -2.84 17.52
C ILE A 135 6.65 -2.84 16.43
N GLN A 136 7.05 -2.73 15.16
CA GLN A 136 6.15 -2.79 14.01
C GLN A 136 5.44 -4.14 13.92
N ALA A 137 6.14 -5.24 14.18
CA ALA A 137 5.55 -6.58 14.20
C ALA A 137 4.48 -6.72 15.28
N VAL A 138 4.65 -6.10 16.46
CA VAL A 138 3.62 -6.08 17.50
C VAL A 138 2.35 -5.38 17.02
N LEU A 139 2.48 -4.22 16.38
CA LEU A 139 1.34 -3.50 15.80
C LEU A 139 0.66 -4.32 14.70
N MET A 140 1.46 -4.89 13.79
CA MET A 140 0.99 -5.76 12.70
C MET A 140 0.23 -6.97 13.23
N ILE A 141 0.80 -7.70 14.19
CA ILE A 141 0.14 -8.87 14.81
C ILE A 141 -1.14 -8.43 15.52
N GLY A 142 -1.12 -7.31 16.25
CA GLY A 142 -2.30 -6.73 16.88
C GLY A 142 -3.42 -6.47 15.88
N PHE A 143 -3.11 -5.86 14.75
CA PHE A 143 -4.07 -5.62 13.67
C PHE A 143 -4.59 -6.91 13.03
N ILE A 144 -3.70 -7.86 12.72
CA ILE A 144 -4.08 -9.14 12.12
C ILE A 144 -5.01 -9.92 13.06
N LEU A 145 -4.71 -9.96 14.36
CA LEU A 145 -5.57 -10.60 15.35
C LEU A 145 -6.93 -9.90 15.46
N PHE A 146 -6.95 -8.57 15.42
CA PHE A 146 -8.18 -7.78 15.38
C PHE A 146 -9.03 -8.14 14.15
N TYR A 147 -8.41 -8.19 12.97
CA TYR A 147 -9.04 -8.56 11.70
C TYR A 147 -9.59 -10.00 11.72
N LEU A 148 -8.78 -10.97 12.15
CA LEU A 148 -9.16 -12.38 12.23
C LEU A 148 -10.29 -12.64 13.23
N LYS A 149 -10.41 -11.84 14.29
CA LYS A 149 -11.50 -11.92 15.28
C LYS A 149 -12.84 -11.35 14.79
N ASN A 150 -12.94 -10.92 13.52
CA ASN A 150 -14.14 -10.31 12.95
C ASN A 150 -14.61 -9.06 13.71
N ILE A 151 -13.69 -8.36 14.37
CA ILE A 151 -14.02 -7.08 14.99
C ILE A 151 -14.19 -6.06 13.87
N LYS A 152 -15.33 -5.36 13.86
CA LYS A 152 -15.60 -4.33 12.85
C LYS A 152 -14.58 -3.21 13.01
N LEU A 153 -13.84 -2.92 11.93
CA LEU A 153 -12.93 -1.79 11.87
C LEU A 153 -13.74 -0.49 11.74
N THR A 154 -14.12 0.09 12.87
CA THR A 154 -14.76 1.41 12.90
C THR A 154 -13.75 2.51 12.56
N MET A 155 -14.23 3.73 12.30
CA MET A 155 -13.35 4.85 11.97
C MET A 155 -12.39 5.17 13.11
N GLU A 156 -12.83 5.05 14.36
CA GLU A 156 -12.01 5.29 15.55
C GLU A 156 -10.84 4.32 15.61
N TYR A 157 -11.08 3.02 15.34
CA TYR A 157 -10.01 2.03 15.28
C TYR A 157 -9.08 2.26 14.08
N ALA A 158 -9.62 2.59 12.91
CA ALA A 158 -8.80 2.91 11.73
C ALA A 158 -7.87 4.10 12.01
N ILE A 159 -8.40 5.18 12.59
CA ILE A 159 -7.60 6.36 12.99
C ILE A 159 -6.56 5.97 14.04
N LEU A 160 -6.92 5.17 15.05
CA LEU A 160 -5.97 4.69 16.06
C LEU A 160 -4.79 3.94 15.43
N PHE A 161 -5.06 2.95 14.57
CA PHE A 161 -4.00 2.20 13.90
C PHE A 161 -3.15 3.10 13.00
N LEU A 162 -3.77 4.05 12.29
CA LEU A 162 -3.06 5.00 11.45
C LEU A 162 -2.15 5.94 12.26
N MET A 163 -2.62 6.40 13.43
CA MET A 163 -1.83 7.23 14.35
C MET A 163 -0.68 6.47 14.99
N LEU A 164 -0.91 5.21 15.40
CA LEU A 164 0.15 4.34 15.92
C LEU A 164 1.22 4.10 14.86
N GLU A 165 0.81 3.89 13.60
CA GLU A 165 1.74 3.76 12.49
C GLU A 165 2.54 5.05 12.25
N ALA A 166 1.88 6.21 12.21
CA ALA A 166 2.57 7.50 12.09
C ALA A 166 3.58 7.72 13.23
N LEU A 167 3.25 7.30 14.45
CA LEU A 167 4.17 7.39 15.59
C LEU A 167 5.40 6.52 15.36
N ILE A 168 5.23 5.25 14.95
CA ILE A 168 6.37 4.36 14.67
C ILE A 168 7.22 4.92 13.52
N LEU A 169 6.60 5.35 12.43
CA LEU A 169 7.30 5.97 11.31
C LEU A 169 8.01 7.27 11.70
N SER A 170 7.46 8.06 12.62
CA SER A 170 8.13 9.26 13.13
C SER A 170 9.32 8.97 14.04
N LEU A 171 9.35 7.81 14.71
CA LEU A 171 10.40 7.44 15.65
C LEU A 171 11.56 6.68 14.97
N PHE A 172 11.22 5.83 14.00
CA PHE A 172 12.17 4.89 13.38
C PHE A 172 12.40 5.14 11.89
N SER A 173 11.67 6.10 11.31
CA SER A 173 11.83 6.50 9.90
C SER A 173 11.69 8.03 9.77
N ASP A 174 11.75 8.53 8.55
CA ASP A 174 11.41 9.92 8.24
C ASP A 174 9.94 9.96 7.79
N LEU A 175 9.01 10.25 8.71
CA LEU A 175 7.58 10.36 8.39
C LEU A 175 7.31 11.35 7.25
N LEU A 176 8.13 12.39 7.11
CA LEU A 176 7.97 13.45 6.11
C LEU A 176 8.61 13.09 4.76
N ALA A 177 9.27 11.93 4.66
CA ALA A 177 9.67 11.39 3.37
C ALA A 177 8.44 11.21 2.47
N VAL A 178 8.60 11.49 1.17
CA VAL A 178 7.48 11.54 0.23
C VAL A 178 6.78 10.19 0.13
N GLU A 179 7.54 9.09 0.14
CA GLU A 179 7.02 7.73 0.10
C GLU A 179 6.08 7.44 1.29
N ASN A 180 6.48 7.90 2.48
CA ASN A 180 5.77 7.69 3.74
C ASN A 180 4.50 8.55 3.79
N LEU A 181 4.60 9.80 3.33
CA LEU A 181 3.46 10.70 3.22
C LEU A 181 2.42 10.19 2.21
N LEU A 182 2.86 9.62 1.08
CA LEU A 182 1.93 9.13 0.06
C LEU A 182 1.12 7.91 0.53
N ILE A 183 1.78 6.93 1.15
CA ILE A 183 1.06 5.78 1.69
C ILE A 183 0.15 6.18 2.85
N PHE A 184 0.61 7.07 3.73
CA PHE A 184 -0.20 7.60 4.83
C PHE A 184 -1.41 8.40 4.33
N ALA A 185 -1.21 9.26 3.33
CA ALA A 185 -2.27 10.05 2.69
C ALA A 185 -3.32 9.16 2.02
N LEU A 186 -2.91 8.04 1.41
CA LEU A 186 -3.86 7.05 0.90
C LEU A 186 -4.72 6.48 2.02
N GLY A 187 -4.14 6.15 3.19
CA GLY A 187 -4.90 5.72 4.37
C GLY A 187 -5.94 6.75 4.83
N VAL A 188 -5.52 8.01 4.98
CA VAL A 188 -6.43 9.12 5.33
C VAL A 188 -7.55 9.25 4.30
N TYR A 189 -7.20 9.21 3.01
CA TYR A 189 -8.15 9.26 1.90
C TYR A 189 -9.18 8.13 2.00
N LEU A 190 -8.77 6.88 2.21
CA LEU A 190 -9.69 5.73 2.29
C LEU A 190 -10.65 5.83 3.49
N ILE A 191 -10.20 6.36 4.62
CA ILE A 191 -11.04 6.58 5.81
C ILE A 191 -12.08 7.68 5.54
N ILE A 192 -11.65 8.82 4.97
CA ILE A 192 -12.58 9.90 4.58
C ILE A 192 -13.57 9.39 3.54
N PHE A 193 -13.08 8.61 2.57
CA PHE A 193 -13.90 8.07 1.50
C PHE A 193 -15.00 7.13 2.02
N GLN A 194 -14.70 6.29 3.02
CA GLN A 194 -15.72 5.48 3.70
C GLN A 194 -16.82 6.32 4.33
N ARG A 195 -16.47 7.48 4.91
CA ARG A 195 -17.45 8.39 5.51
C ARG A 195 -18.41 8.95 4.46
N LEU A 196 -17.87 9.43 3.34
CA LEU A 196 -18.68 10.01 2.26
C LEU A 196 -19.67 8.98 1.67
N ASN A 197 -19.22 7.74 1.45
CA ASN A 197 -20.11 6.68 0.93
C ASN A 197 -21.24 6.30 1.90
N LYS A 198 -21.03 6.42 3.22
CA LYS A 198 -22.09 6.15 4.21
C LYS A 198 -23.17 7.23 4.21
N GLU A 199 -22.79 8.49 4.01
CA GLU A 199 -23.72 9.62 3.98
C GLU A 199 -24.63 9.59 2.75
N GLU A 200 -24.13 9.14 1.58
CA GLU A 200 -24.93 9.04 0.35
C GLU A 200 -25.92 7.87 0.30
N ILE A 201 -25.68 6.79 1.05
CA ILE A 201 -26.63 5.65 1.11
C ILE A 201 -27.83 5.98 2.01
N GLN A 202 -27.72 7.02 2.85
CA GLN A 202 -28.79 7.46 3.76
C GLN A 202 -29.73 8.52 3.16
N HIS A 203 -29.49 8.95 1.92
CA HIS A 203 -30.29 9.91 1.16
C HIS A 203 -30.87 9.30 -0.12
#